data_AF-A0A0G4BBT0-F1
#
_entry.id   AF-A0A0G4BBT0-F1
#
_cell.length_a   1.000
_cell.length_b   1.000
_cell.length_c   1.000
_cell.angle_alpha   90.00
_cell.angle_beta   90.00
_cell.angle_gamma   90.00
#
_symmetry.space_group_name_H-M   'P 1'
#
loop_
_entity.id
_entity.type
_entity.pdbx_description
1 polymer ?
#
loop_
_entity_poly.entity_id
_entity_poly.type
_entity_poly.pdbx_seq_one_letter_code
_entity_poly.pdbx_strand_id
1 'polypeptide(L)'
;MSTLNRQARFDYTILETLEAGLVLTGAEVKSIRAGQVSLQDAFVKVRDGEAWLMNCHIAPYSQAADQTYEPTRARKLLLSKKEITSLGHKLATEGLALVPLKIYFTRNRAKVELGLGRGKKKYDKRESIKKRETERETRRKIGKKI
;
A
#
# COMPACT_ATOMS: atom_id res chain seq x y z
N MET A 1 6.37 -0.67 -14.00
CA MET A 1 6.95 -0.75 -12.65
C MET A 1 5.83 -0.64 -11.63
N SER A 2 5.72 -1.60 -10.71
CA SER A 2 4.77 -1.54 -9.60
C SER A 2 5.44 -2.07 -8.32
N THR A 3 5.21 -1.38 -7.21
CA THR A 3 5.69 -1.80 -5.89
C THR A 3 4.52 -2.38 -5.12
N LEU A 4 4.66 -3.62 -4.64
CA LEU A 4 3.60 -4.37 -3.98
C LEU A 4 3.83 -4.42 -2.47
N ASN A 5 2.80 -4.11 -1.69
CA ASN A 5 2.79 -4.37 -0.25
C ASN A 5 2.34 -5.81 0.02
N ARG A 6 3.33 -6.72 0.07
CA ARG A 6 3.06 -8.14 0.35
C ARG A 6 2.58 -8.36 1.78
N GLN A 7 2.98 -7.49 2.70
CA GLN A 7 2.62 -7.59 4.11
C GLN A 7 1.16 -7.20 4.35
N ALA A 8 0.64 -6.16 3.68
CA ALA A 8 -0.76 -5.75 3.82
C ALA A 8 -1.75 -6.90 3.55
N ARG A 9 -1.57 -7.67 2.48
CA ARG A 9 -2.43 -8.84 2.16
C ARG A 9 -2.26 -10.01 3.14
N PHE A 10 -1.13 -10.08 3.82
CA PHE A 10 -0.89 -11.08 4.85
C PHE A 10 -1.57 -10.69 6.16
N ASP A 11 -1.37 -9.45 6.61
CA ASP A 11 -1.82 -8.96 7.91
C ASP A 11 -3.29 -8.57 7.95
N TYR A 12 -3.88 -8.18 6.82
CA TYR A 12 -5.26 -7.71 6.74
C TYR A 12 -6.09 -8.55 5.77
N THR A 13 -7.37 -8.73 6.11
CA THR A 13 -8.39 -9.21 5.18
C THR A 13 -8.98 -7.99 4.48
N ILE A 14 -8.74 -7.87 3.18
CA ILE A 14 -9.20 -6.75 2.37
C ILE A 14 -10.64 -7.00 1.94
N LEU A 15 -11.52 -6.05 2.25
CA LEU A 15 -12.95 -6.08 1.92
C LEU A 15 -13.22 -5.32 0.63
N GLU A 16 -12.65 -4.12 0.52
CA GLU A 16 -12.83 -3.23 -0.62
C GLU A 16 -11.48 -2.66 -1.04
N THR A 17 -11.35 -2.36 -2.33
CA THR A 17 -10.20 -1.67 -2.89
C THR A 17 -10.62 -0.40 -3.60
N LEU A 18 -9.74 0.59 -3.56
CA LEU A 18 -9.94 1.88 -4.22
C LEU A 18 -8.60 2.42 -4.72
N GLU A 19 -8.67 3.28 -5.72
CA GLU A 19 -7.50 3.92 -6.31
C GLU A 19 -7.43 5.39 -5.88
N ALA A 20 -6.24 5.84 -5.49
CA ALA A 20 -5.98 7.24 -5.18
C ALA A 20 -4.76 7.77 -5.95
N GLY A 21 -4.79 9.06 -6.31
CA GLY A 21 -3.60 9.77 -6.76
C GLY A 21 -2.70 10.14 -5.58
N LEU A 22 -1.38 10.21 -5.82
CA LEU A 22 -0.41 10.67 -4.82
C LEU A 22 0.10 12.07 -5.17
N VAL A 23 0.17 12.96 -4.17
CA VAL A 23 0.87 14.25 -4.30
C VAL A 23 2.34 14.05 -3.94
N LEU A 24 3.19 14.03 -4.96
CA LEU A 24 4.63 13.75 -4.87
C LEU A 24 5.46 14.90 -5.40
N THR A 25 6.70 14.98 -4.94
CA THR A 25 7.72 15.84 -5.54
C THR A 25 8.36 15.16 -6.76
N GLY A 26 9.02 15.93 -7.62
CA GLY A 26 9.72 15.39 -8.79
C GLY A 26 10.79 14.34 -8.42
N ALA A 27 11.53 14.57 -7.33
CA ALA A 27 12.53 13.63 -6.84
C ALA A 27 11.91 12.30 -6.37
N GLU A 28 10.79 12.34 -5.64
CA GLU A 28 10.10 11.13 -5.20
C GLU A 28 9.58 10.30 -6.39
N VAL A 29 9.07 10.96 -7.43
CA VAL A 29 8.65 10.26 -8.66
C VAL A 29 9.82 9.48 -9.26
N LYS A 30 11.03 10.05 -9.26
CA LYS A 30 12.24 9.35 -9.72
C LYS A 30 12.61 8.19 -8.79
N SER A 31 12.56 8.37 -7.46
CA SER A 31 12.83 7.29 -6.49
C SER A 31 11.85 6.11 -6.63
N ILE A 32 10.55 6.37 -6.78
CA ILE A 32 9.56 5.30 -6.99
C ILE A 32 9.81 4.58 -8.32
N ARG A 33 10.19 5.30 -9.38
CA ARG A 33 10.57 4.67 -10.66
C ARG A 33 11.81 3.79 -10.53
N ALA A 34 12.77 4.18 -9.69
CA ALA A 34 13.93 3.38 -9.33
C ALA A 34 13.61 2.23 -8.35
N GLY A 35 12.35 2.06 -7.95
CA GLY A 35 11.92 1.00 -7.01
C GLY A 35 12.31 1.27 -5.55
N GLN A 36 12.81 2.47 -5.23
CA GLN A 36 13.29 2.85 -3.90
C GLN A 36 12.14 3.33 -3.00
N VAL A 37 11.14 2.46 -2.82
CA VAL A 37 9.94 2.73 -2.01
C VAL A 37 9.55 1.50 -1.20
N SER A 38 9.30 1.71 0.09
CA SER A 38 8.74 0.72 0.99
C SER A 38 7.37 1.16 1.47
N LEU A 39 6.40 0.26 1.30
CA LEU A 39 5.04 0.38 1.82
C LEU A 39 4.87 -0.39 3.15
N GLN A 40 5.96 -0.86 3.73
CA GLN A 40 5.95 -1.56 5.00
C GLN A 40 5.45 -0.62 6.10
N ASP A 41 4.50 -1.09 6.91
CA ASP A 41 3.84 -0.34 8.00
C ASP A 41 3.16 0.99 7.59
N ALA A 42 3.04 1.24 6.28
CA ALA A 42 2.33 2.39 5.77
C ALA A 42 0.82 2.22 5.96
N PHE A 43 0.14 3.30 6.34
CA PHE A 43 -1.31 3.32 6.54
C PHE A 43 -1.87 4.66 6.09
N VAL A 44 -3.20 4.71 5.86
CA VAL A 44 -3.87 5.94 5.47
C VAL A 44 -4.73 6.45 6.62
N LYS A 45 -4.60 7.74 6.91
CA LYS A 45 -5.43 8.44 7.87
C LYS A 45 -6.33 9.43 7.14
N VAL A 46 -7.62 9.40 7.46
CA VAL A 46 -8.58 10.41 7.02
C VAL A 46 -8.75 11.43 8.14
N ARG A 47 -8.52 12.70 7.85
CA ARG A 47 -8.64 13.81 8.82
C ARG A 47 -9.08 15.08 8.08
N ASP A 48 -10.01 15.82 8.66
CA ASP A 48 -10.45 17.14 8.17
C ASP A 48 -10.93 17.13 6.69
N GLY A 49 -11.54 16.00 6.26
CA GLY A 49 -12.01 15.84 4.88
C GLY A 49 -10.90 15.54 3.86
N GLU A 50 -9.70 15.19 4.33
CA GLU A 50 -8.56 14.83 3.50
C GLU A 50 -7.99 13.46 3.88
N ALA A 51 -7.40 12.76 2.91
CA ALA A 51 -6.73 11.48 3.13
C ALA A 51 -5.21 11.64 3.00
N TRP A 52 -4.49 11.07 3.96
CA TRP A 52 -3.04 11.18 4.08
C TRP A 52 -2.41 9.81 4.20
N LEU A 53 -1.43 9.52 3.34
CA LEU A 53 -0.58 8.35 3.44
C LEU A 53 0.56 8.61 4.42
N MET A 54 0.59 7.84 5.49
CA MET A 54 1.54 7.91 6.60
C MET A 54 2.51 6.75 6.54
N ASN A 55 3.71 6.92 7.10
CA ASN A 55 4.77 5.91 7.21
C ASN A 55 5.22 5.25 5.88
N CYS A 56 4.88 5.84 4.74
CA CYS A 56 5.45 5.41 3.46
C CYS A 56 6.89 5.91 3.37
N HIS A 57 7.85 4.99 3.24
CA HIS A 57 9.26 5.35 3.12
C HIS A 57 9.64 5.41 1.64
N ILE A 58 9.98 6.61 1.15
CA ILE A 58 10.55 6.82 -0.18
C ILE A 58 11.97 7.33 0.01
N ALA A 59 12.96 6.55 -0.44
CA ALA A 59 14.35 6.95 -0.25
C ALA A 59 14.64 8.23 -1.05
N PRO A 60 15.48 9.14 -0.53
CA PRO A 60 15.95 10.30 -1.27
C PRO A 60 16.56 9.86 -2.60
N TYR A 61 16.30 10.63 -3.66
CA TYR A 61 16.85 10.31 -4.96
C TYR A 61 18.32 10.74 -4.97
N SER A 62 19.24 9.79 -5.12
CA SER A 62 20.68 10.06 -4.97
C SER A 62 21.22 11.06 -5.99
N GLN A 63 20.61 11.15 -7.17
CA GLN A 63 20.96 12.14 -8.20
C GLN A 63 20.09 13.41 -8.18
N ALA A 64 19.33 13.66 -7.09
CA ALA A 64 18.65 14.94 -6.91
C ALA A 64 19.65 16.00 -6.43
N ALA A 65 19.50 17.23 -6.95
CA ALA A 65 20.24 18.39 -6.46
C ALA A 65 19.91 18.68 -4.98
N ASP A 66 18.63 18.57 -4.61
CA ASP A 66 18.16 18.70 -3.23
C ASP A 66 17.65 17.37 -2.69
N GLN A 67 18.30 16.85 -1.65
CA GLN A 67 17.91 15.63 -0.93
C GLN A 67 17.21 15.90 0.40
N THR A 68 16.83 17.16 0.66
CA THR A 68 16.38 17.65 1.97
C THR A 68 15.00 17.15 2.40
N TYR A 69 14.26 16.44 1.54
CA TYR A 69 12.92 15.98 1.89
C TYR A 69 12.95 14.77 2.83
N GLU A 70 12.09 14.79 3.85
CA GLU A 70 11.96 13.66 4.76
C GLU A 70 11.39 12.42 4.04
N PRO A 71 12.07 11.26 4.08
CA PRO A 71 11.63 10.04 3.40
C PRO A 71 10.26 9.54 3.83
N THR A 72 9.91 9.74 5.11
CA THR A 72 8.68 9.26 5.77
C THR A 72 7.58 10.31 5.84
N ARG A 73 7.73 11.45 5.17
CA ARG A 73 6.75 12.54 5.19
C ARG A 73 5.33 12.05 4.84
N ALA A 74 4.34 12.68 5.46
CA ALA A 74 2.94 12.45 5.12
C ALA A 74 2.65 12.93 3.68
N ARG A 75 1.97 12.11 2.89
CA ARG A 75 1.65 12.42 1.48
C ARG A 75 0.15 12.49 1.31
N LYS A 76 -0.33 13.62 0.79
CA LYS A 76 -1.74 13.83 0.50
C LYS A 76 -2.20 12.90 -0.61
N LEU A 77 -3.37 12.30 -0.43
CA LEU A 77 -4.04 11.45 -1.40
C LEU A 77 -5.14 12.24 -2.10
N LEU A 78 -5.23 12.03 -3.42
CA LEU A 78 -6.25 12.62 -4.28
C LEU A 78 -7.36 11.58 -4.46
N LEU A 79 -8.46 11.80 -3.76
CA LEU A 79 -9.70 11.03 -3.79
C LEU A 79 -10.88 11.99 -3.99
N SER A 80 -12.02 11.48 -4.46
CA SER A 80 -13.24 12.29 -4.54
C SER A 80 -13.80 12.56 -3.14
N LYS A 81 -14.51 13.69 -2.99
CA LYS A 81 -15.13 14.08 -1.72
C LYS A 81 -16.09 13.00 -1.18
N LYS A 82 -16.82 12.32 -2.06
CA LYS A 82 -17.74 11.23 -1.71
C LYS A 82 -17.00 10.02 -1.16
N GLU A 83 -15.90 9.63 -1.79
CA GLU A 83 -15.04 8.53 -1.32
C GLU A 83 -14.43 8.86 0.05
N ILE A 84 -13.89 10.06 0.23
CA ILE A 84 -13.26 10.46 1.50
C ILE A 84 -14.29 10.42 2.65
N THR A 85 -15.50 10.93 2.41
CA THR A 85 -16.57 10.93 3.42
C THR A 85 -16.97 9.50 3.78
N SER A 86 -17.18 8.65 2.77
CA SER A 86 -17.52 7.23 2.98
C SER A 86 -16.43 6.49 3.76
N LEU A 87 -15.15 6.67 3.40
CA LEU A 87 -14.02 6.08 4.12
C LEU A 87 -13.94 6.56 5.56
N GLY A 88 -14.15 7.86 5.81
CA GLY A 88 -14.17 8.42 7.16
C GLY A 88 -15.21 7.73 8.05
N HIS A 89 -16.42 7.53 7.53
CA HIS A 89 -17.48 6.81 8.26
C HIS A 89 -17.11 5.34 8.51
N LYS A 90 -16.65 4.61 7.49
CA LYS A 90 -16.28 3.19 7.63
C LYS A 90 -15.13 2.99 8.63
N LEU A 91 -14.12 3.86 8.59
CA LEU A 91 -12.98 3.80 9.50
C LEU A 91 -13.38 4.07 10.95
N ALA A 92 -14.28 5.02 11.19
CA ALA A 92 -14.75 5.38 12.54
C ALA A 92 -15.71 4.34 13.14
N THR A 93 -16.65 3.82 12.33
CA THR A 93 -17.75 2.99 12.84
C THR A 93 -17.38 1.51 12.92
N GLU A 94 -16.63 0.98 11.95
CA GLU A 94 -16.44 -0.47 11.77
C GLU A 94 -15.10 -1.00 12.29
N GLY A 95 -14.25 -0.12 12.83
CA GLY A 95 -12.91 -0.48 13.32
C GLY A 95 -12.01 -1.05 12.21
N LEU A 96 -12.21 -0.57 10.98
CA LEU A 96 -11.44 -0.98 9.82
C LEU A 96 -10.13 -0.19 9.71
N ALA A 97 -9.18 -0.74 8.98
CA ALA A 97 -7.93 -0.10 8.63
C ALA A 97 -7.87 0.13 7.12
N LEU A 98 -7.30 1.27 6.73
CA LEU A 98 -7.02 1.61 5.35
C LEU A 98 -5.53 1.52 5.08
N VAL A 99 -5.12 0.55 4.25
CA VAL A 99 -3.71 0.21 4.00
C VAL A 99 -3.36 0.28 2.51
N PRO A 100 -2.17 0.73 2.13
CA PRO A 100 -1.72 0.73 0.74
C PRO A 100 -1.35 -0.70 0.30
N LEU A 101 -1.93 -1.15 -0.81
CA LEU A 101 -1.70 -2.47 -1.39
C LEU A 101 -0.61 -2.46 -2.45
N LYS A 102 -0.60 -1.44 -3.32
CA LYS A 102 0.43 -1.27 -4.35
C LYS A 102 0.53 0.17 -4.81
N ILE A 103 1.72 0.57 -5.23
CA ILE A 103 1.96 1.78 -6.01
C ILE A 103 2.28 1.38 -7.44
N TYR A 104 1.70 2.09 -8.41
CA TYR A 104 1.96 1.89 -9.82
C TYR A 104 1.85 3.20 -10.59
N PHE A 105 2.34 3.20 -11.82
CA PHE A 105 2.24 4.35 -12.71
C PHE A 105 1.17 4.13 -13.77
N THR A 106 0.33 5.14 -14.00
CA THR A 106 -0.63 5.20 -15.11
C THR A 106 -0.50 6.55 -15.78
N ARG A 107 -0.28 6.58 -17.10
CA ARG A 107 -0.12 7.82 -17.88
C ARG A 107 0.86 8.81 -17.21
N ASN A 108 2.02 8.30 -16.79
CA ASN A 108 3.08 9.02 -16.06
C ASN A 108 2.74 9.55 -14.66
N ARG A 109 1.56 9.28 -14.11
CA ARG A 109 1.19 9.66 -12.74
C ARG A 109 1.30 8.45 -11.81
N ALA A 110 1.86 8.68 -10.62
CA ALA A 110 1.88 7.67 -9.56
C ALA A 110 0.48 7.56 -8.94
N LYS A 111 -0.01 6.32 -8.84
CA LYS A 111 -1.26 5.97 -8.20
C LYS A 111 -0.99 4.93 -7.12
N VAL A 112 -1.82 4.96 -6.08
CA VAL A 112 -1.82 3.97 -5.01
C VAL A 112 -3.17 3.25 -4.99
N GLU A 113 -3.12 1.92 -4.96
CA GLU A 113 -4.28 1.10 -4.62
C GLU A 113 -4.33 0.98 -3.10
N LEU A 114 -5.44 1.40 -2.50
CA LEU A 114 -5.73 1.24 -1.08
C LEU A 114 -6.66 0.05 -0.89
N GLY A 115 -6.49 -0.65 0.22
CA GLY A 115 -7.37 -1.70 0.68
C GLY A 115 -7.99 -1.29 2.01
N LEU A 116 -9.32 -1.27 2.06
CA LEU A 116 -10.07 -1.17 3.31
C LEU A 116 -10.27 -2.60 3.84
N GLY A 117 -9.87 -2.83 5.09
CA GLY A 117 -9.89 -4.18 5.63
C GLY A 117 -9.76 -4.27 7.13
N ARG A 118 -9.90 -5.48 7.65
CA ARG A 118 -9.76 -5.80 9.07
C ARG A 118 -8.45 -6.56 9.32
N GLY A 119 -7.79 -6.28 10.44
CA GLY A 119 -6.61 -7.03 10.86
C GLY A 119 -6.95 -8.51 11.09
N LYS A 120 -6.14 -9.41 10.55
CA LYS A 120 -6.29 -10.86 10.74
C LYS A 120 -5.89 -11.29 12.13
N LYS A 121 -6.62 -12.27 12.69
CA LYS A 121 -6.24 -12.88 13.96
C LYS A 121 -5.03 -13.81 13.76
N LYS A 122 -4.32 -14.13 14.84
CA LYS A 122 -3.15 -15.04 14.81
C LYS A 122 -3.49 -16.39 14.18
N TYR A 123 -4.72 -16.89 14.42
CA TYR A 123 -5.21 -18.13 13.83
C TYR A 123 -5.26 -18.07 12.30
N ASP A 124 -5.91 -17.04 11.73
CA ASP A 124 -6.03 -16.85 10.27
C ASP A 124 -4.66 -16.69 9.59
N LYS A 125 -3.69 -16.07 10.29
CA LYS A 125 -2.32 -15.95 9.80
C LYS A 125 -1.65 -17.32 9.68
N ARG A 126 -1.87 -18.24 10.64
CA ARG A 126 -1.34 -19.62 10.59
C ARG A 126 -1.92 -20.40 9.42
N GLU A 127 -3.22 -20.30 9.17
CA GLU A 127 -3.85 -20.95 8.01
C GLU A 127 -3.30 -20.42 6.69
N SER A 128 -3.11 -19.10 6.59
CA SER A 128 -2.51 -18.46 5.42
C SER A 128 -1.08 -18.97 5.14
N ILE A 129 -0.29 -19.22 6.19
CA ILE A 129 1.06 -19.80 6.08
C ILE A 129 0.98 -21.24 5.59
N LYS A 130 0.16 -22.09 6.23
CA LYS A 130 -0.01 -23.50 5.86
C LYS A 130 -0.43 -23.64 4.40
N LYS A 131 -1.45 -22.90 3.97
CA LYS A 131 -1.94 -22.93 2.59
C LYS A 131 -0.85 -22.56 1.59
N ARG A 132 -0.07 -21.52 1.89
CA ARG A 132 1.05 -21.08 1.03
C ARG A 132 2.16 -22.11 0.93
N GLU A 133 2.42 -22.84 2.02
CA GLU A 133 3.41 -23.91 2.05
C GLU A 133 2.93 -25.12 1.22
N THR A 134 1.69 -25.56 1.43
CA THR A 134 1.07 -26.62 0.62
C THR A 134 1.06 -26.29 -0.88
N GLU A 135 0.69 -25.06 -1.25
CA GLU A 135 0.72 -24.61 -2.65
C GLU A 135 2.13 -24.64 -3.25
N ARG A 136 3.15 -24.24 -2.48
CA ARG A 136 4.56 -24.30 -2.92
C ARG A 136 5.02 -25.74 -3.12
N GLU A 137 4.66 -26.65 -2.23
CA GLU A 137 4.99 -28.08 -2.37
C GLU A 137 4.33 -28.71 -3.59
N THR A 138 3.02 -28.48 -3.78
CA THR A 138 2.29 -28.96 -4.96
C THR A 138 2.92 -28.44 -6.25
N ARG A 139 3.27 -27.14 -6.30
CA ARG A 139 3.93 -26.54 -7.48
C ARG A 139 5.30 -27.16 -7.76
N ARG A 140 6.07 -27.47 -6.72
CA ARG A 140 7.37 -28.18 -6.85
C ARG A 140 7.19 -29.61 -7.37
N LYS A 141 6.17 -30.34 -6.91
CA LYS A 141 5.87 -31.72 -7.35
C LYS A 141 5.43 -31.77 -8.81
N ILE A 142 4.64 -30.79 -9.27
CA ILE A 142 4.21 -30.70 -10.67
C ILE A 142 5.38 -30.36 -11.59
N GLY A 143 6.25 -29.41 -11.21
CA GLY A 143 7.40 -29.01 -12.03
C GLY A 143 8.53 -30.05 -12.14
N LYS A 144 8.56 -31.05 -11.26
CA LYS A 144 9.53 -32.17 -11.31
C LYS A 144 9.07 -33.35 -12.18
N LYS A 145 7.87 -33.28 -12.76
CA LYS A 145 7.27 -34.38 -13.53
C LYS A 145 7.37 -34.21 -15.05
N ILE A 146 8.38 -33.47 -15.52
CA ILE A 146 8.77 -33.31 -16.92
C ILE A 146 10.22 -33.76 -17.05
#